data_AF-A0A1R3UYV4-F1
#
_entry.id   AF-A0A1R3UYV4-F1
#
_cell.length_a   1.000
_cell.length_b   1.000
_cell.length_c   1.000
_cell.angle_alpha   90.00
_cell.angle_beta   90.00
_cell.angle_gamma   90.00
#
_symmetry.space_group_name_H-M   'P 1'
#
loop_
_entity.id
_entity.type
_entity.pdbx_description
1 polymer ?
#
loop_
_entity_poly.entity_id
_entity_poly.type
_entity_poly.pdbx_seq_one_letter_code
_entity_poly.pdbx_strand_id
1 'polypeptide(L)'
;MLSQHVEQLYARELLSDDTGGVGYLLKDRVFDVNQFIEAVRRVASGGTAMDPAVISQLLARQDQSGPLAQLTPREREVLAEMAEGRSNSAIAGRLYITEKAVSKHINNIFTKFDLPPSTDASRRVLAVLAYLNGQN
;
A
#
# COMPACT_ATOMS: atom_id res chain seq x y z
N MET A 1 8.33 4.73 -34.60
CA MET A 1 7.14 4.01 -34.09
C MET A 1 7.12 4.15 -32.58
N LEU A 2 5.94 4.48 -32.04
CA LEU A 2 5.63 4.68 -30.63
C LEU A 2 5.97 3.41 -29.82
N SER A 3 6.76 3.52 -28.76
CA SER A 3 6.88 2.46 -27.76
C SER A 3 6.58 3.04 -26.39
N GLN A 4 5.29 2.99 -26.01
CA GLN A 4 4.75 3.48 -24.75
C GLN A 4 4.44 2.31 -23.80
N HIS A 5 5.16 1.18 -23.91
CA HIS A 5 4.78 -0.02 -23.16
C HIS A 5 5.93 -0.90 -22.66
N VAL A 6 7.17 -0.39 -22.63
CA VAL A 6 8.34 -1.21 -22.24
C VAL A 6 9.09 -0.69 -21.00
N GLU A 7 8.86 0.54 -20.54
CA GLU A 7 9.65 1.10 -19.41
C GLU A 7 9.21 0.66 -18.00
N GLN A 8 7.98 0.18 -17.80
CA GLN A 8 7.46 -0.10 -16.44
C GLN A 8 8.03 -1.38 -15.79
N LEU A 9 8.48 -2.35 -16.59
CA LEU A 9 9.08 -3.59 -16.08
C LEU A 9 10.53 -3.39 -15.63
N TYR A 10 11.23 -2.40 -16.16
CA TYR A 10 12.63 -2.13 -15.84
C TYR A 10 12.83 -1.50 -14.45
N ALA A 11 11.83 -0.75 -13.95
CA ALA A 11 11.93 -0.06 -12.67
C ALA A 11 11.93 -1.00 -11.46
N ARG A 12 11.32 -2.19 -11.56
CA ARG A 12 11.31 -3.18 -10.46
C ARG A 12 12.61 -3.98 -10.40
N GLU A 13 13.22 -4.31 -11.54
CA GLU A 13 14.51 -4.99 -11.61
C GLU A 13 15.65 -4.10 -11.07
N LEU A 14 15.63 -2.81 -11.44
CA LEU A 14 16.60 -1.80 -10.96
C LEU A 14 16.54 -1.52 -9.45
N LEU A 15 15.41 -1.79 -8.79
CA LEU A 15 15.26 -1.65 -7.32
C LEU A 15 15.63 -2.93 -6.56
N SER A 16 15.87 -4.04 -7.26
CA SER A 16 16.14 -5.35 -6.66
C SER A 16 17.64 -5.69 -6.58
N ASP A 17 18.49 -4.96 -7.30
CA ASP A 17 19.95 -5.11 -7.25
C ASP A 17 20.54 -4.10 -6.25
N ASP A 18 21.32 -4.60 -5.29
CA ASP A 18 22.00 -3.83 -4.22
C ASP A 18 23.22 -3.04 -4.76
N THR A 19 23.20 -2.67 -6.05
CA THR A 19 24.31 -1.99 -6.73
C THR A 19 23.82 -0.80 -7.55
N GLY A 20 23.92 0.40 -6.97
CA GLY A 20 24.03 1.66 -7.72
C GLY A 20 22.71 2.38 -8.02
N GLY A 21 22.69 3.69 -7.73
CA GLY A 21 21.48 4.53 -7.68
C GLY A 21 20.64 4.58 -8.97
N VAL A 22 19.32 4.68 -8.78
CA VAL A 22 18.30 4.79 -9.84
C VAL A 22 17.79 6.23 -9.92
N GLY A 23 17.82 6.83 -11.13
CA GLY A 23 17.27 8.16 -11.40
C GLY A 23 16.20 8.11 -12.49
N TYR A 24 14.94 8.35 -12.13
CA TYR A 24 13.84 8.51 -13.08
C TYR A 24 13.55 10.01 -13.24
N LEU A 25 14.18 10.65 -14.23
CA LEU A 25 13.99 12.07 -14.51
C LEU A 25 12.91 12.21 -15.60
N LEU A 26 11.69 12.57 -15.21
CA LEU A 26 10.61 12.88 -16.14
C LEU A 26 10.89 14.20 -16.86
N LYS A 27 10.58 14.17 -18.15
CA LYS A 27 11.09 14.96 -19.26
C LYS A 27 10.66 16.45 -19.30
N ASP A 28 10.42 17.12 -18.16
CA ASP A 28 9.83 18.47 -18.17
C ASP A 28 10.49 19.52 -17.24
N ARG A 29 11.65 19.26 -16.64
CA ARG A 29 12.40 20.30 -15.89
C ARG A 29 13.80 20.54 -16.41
N VAL A 30 13.86 21.30 -17.51
CA VAL A 30 15.10 21.88 -18.05
C VAL A 30 15.40 23.27 -17.43
N PHE A 31 14.67 23.71 -16.41
CA PHE A 31 14.78 25.10 -15.90
C PHE A 31 15.57 25.30 -14.60
N ASP A 32 16.19 24.25 -14.03
CA ASP A 32 17.13 24.45 -12.91
C ASP A 32 18.34 23.50 -13.02
N VAL A 33 19.38 23.99 -13.68
CA VAL A 33 20.64 23.25 -13.93
C VAL A 33 21.31 22.85 -12.61
N ASN A 34 21.14 23.62 -11.55
CA ASN A 34 21.76 23.31 -10.25
C ASN A 34 21.06 22.13 -9.58
N GLN A 35 19.73 22.09 -9.64
CA GLN A 35 18.94 20.99 -9.07
C GLN A 35 19.19 19.66 -9.82
N PHE A 36 19.41 19.73 -11.14
CA PHE A 36 19.85 18.58 -11.93
C PHE A 36 21.25 18.09 -11.54
N ILE A 37 22.21 18.99 -11.40
CA ILE A 37 23.58 18.64 -11.00
C ILE A 37 23.60 18.02 -9.59
N GLU A 38 22.79 18.52 -8.66
CA GLU A 38 22.66 17.91 -7.33
C GLU A 38 22.02 16.53 -7.37
N ALA A 39 20.98 16.33 -8.16
CA ALA A 39 20.35 15.03 -8.34
C ALA A 39 21.33 14.00 -8.93
N VAL A 40 22.10 14.40 -9.96
CA VAL A 40 23.13 13.55 -10.57
C VAL A 40 24.24 13.21 -9.59
N ARG A 41 24.72 14.18 -8.80
CA ARG A 41 25.73 13.92 -7.75
C ARG A 41 25.22 12.99 -6.66
N ARG A 42 23.95 13.14 -6.24
CA ARG A 42 23.31 12.27 -5.26
C ARG A 42 23.19 10.83 -5.76
N VAL A 43 22.85 10.63 -7.03
CA VAL A 43 22.80 9.29 -7.64
C VAL A 43 24.20 8.70 -7.80
N ALA A 44 25.18 9.50 -8.24
CA ALA A 44 26.57 9.07 -8.37
C ALA A 44 27.23 8.68 -7.03
N SER A 45 26.75 9.23 -5.91
CA SER A 45 27.18 8.85 -4.56
C SER A 45 26.39 7.66 -3.97
N GLY A 46 25.60 6.94 -4.77
CA GLY A 46 24.79 5.80 -4.33
C GLY A 46 23.45 6.16 -3.69
N GLY A 47 23.04 7.43 -3.74
CA GLY A 47 21.73 7.89 -3.30
C GLY A 47 20.67 7.73 -4.38
N THR A 48 19.41 8.04 -4.02
CA THR A 48 18.27 8.01 -4.95
C THR A 48 17.77 9.42 -5.22
N ALA A 49 17.34 9.69 -6.45
CA ALA A 49 16.68 10.93 -6.84
C ALA A 49 15.38 10.57 -7.57
N MET A 50 14.25 10.78 -6.91
CA MET A 50 12.92 10.56 -7.48
C MET A 50 12.14 11.86 -7.52
N ASP A 51 11.46 12.11 -8.64
CA ASP A 51 10.60 13.29 -8.80
C ASP A 51 9.42 13.22 -7.82
N PRO A 52 9.08 14.30 -7.10
CA PRO A 52 7.94 14.33 -6.18
C PRO A 52 6.62 13.88 -6.80
N ALA A 53 6.37 14.19 -8.08
CA ALA A 53 5.16 13.76 -8.79
C ALA A 53 5.16 12.24 -9.03
N VAL A 54 6.33 11.63 -9.23
CA VAL A 54 6.49 10.16 -9.32
C VAL A 54 6.23 9.54 -7.96
N ILE A 55 6.76 10.12 -6.88
CA ILE A 55 6.49 9.68 -5.51
C ILE A 55 4.99 9.75 -5.23
N SER A 56 4.33 10.86 -5.57
CA SER A 56 2.88 11.02 -5.42
C SER A 56 2.08 10.01 -6.24
N GLN A 57 2.48 9.70 -7.48
CA GLN A 57 1.82 8.67 -8.28
C GLN A 57 2.05 7.24 -7.75
N LEU A 58 3.24 6.95 -7.23
CA LEU A 58 3.55 5.67 -6.60
C LEU A 58 2.72 5.47 -5.32
N LEU A 59 2.64 6.50 -4.47
CA LEU A 59 1.81 6.50 -3.26
C LEU A 59 0.31 6.38 -3.60
N ALA A 60 -0.18 7.15 -4.58
CA ALA A 60 -1.58 7.08 -5.01
C ALA A 60 -1.95 5.72 -5.60
N ARG A 61 -1.04 5.04 -6.31
CA ARG A 61 -1.25 3.67 -6.79
C ARG A 61 -1.24 2.64 -5.68
N GLN A 62 -0.41 2.84 -4.65
CA GLN A 62 -0.38 1.98 -3.48
C GLN A 62 -1.70 2.03 -2.70
N ASP A 63 -2.30 3.22 -2.60
CA ASP A 63 -3.61 3.42 -1.97
C ASP A 63 -4.74 2.68 -2.72
N GLN A 64 -4.66 2.67 -4.06
CA GLN A 64 -5.62 1.97 -4.94
C GLN A 64 -5.38 0.45 -5.04
N SER A 65 -4.21 -0.04 -4.62
CA SER A 65 -3.80 -1.46 -4.76
C SER A 65 -3.59 -2.17 -3.43
N GLY A 66 -3.76 -1.47 -2.31
CA GLY A 66 -3.53 -2.00 -0.97
C GLY A 66 -4.57 -3.04 -0.55
N PRO A 67 -4.32 -3.78 0.55
CA PRO A 67 -5.25 -4.80 1.07
C PRO A 67 -6.66 -4.25 1.32
N LEU A 68 -6.76 -2.96 1.70
CA LEU A 68 -8.01 -2.25 1.92
C LEU A 68 -8.85 -2.03 0.66
N ALA A 69 -8.22 -1.98 -0.52
CA ALA A 69 -8.91 -1.86 -1.80
C ALA A 69 -9.60 -3.17 -2.22
N GLN A 70 -9.13 -4.32 -1.70
CA GLN A 70 -9.72 -5.63 -1.99
C GLN A 70 -10.95 -5.95 -1.11
N LEU A 71 -11.20 -5.17 -0.07
CA LEU A 71 -12.34 -5.36 0.82
C LEU A 71 -13.63 -4.92 0.15
N THR A 72 -14.66 -5.75 0.29
CA THR A 72 -16.03 -5.34 -0.03
C THR A 72 -16.49 -4.22 0.92
N PRO A 73 -17.52 -3.43 0.57
CA PRO A 73 -18.06 -2.41 1.47
C PRO A 73 -18.39 -2.98 2.85
N ARG A 74 -18.98 -4.18 2.88
CA ARG A 74 -19.36 -4.83 4.14
C ARG A 74 -18.19 -5.29 4.98
N GLU A 75 -17.14 -5.80 4.37
CA GLU A 75 -15.91 -6.15 5.08
C GLU A 75 -15.21 -4.90 5.64
N ARG A 76 -15.26 -3.77 4.91
CA ARG A 76 -14.72 -2.50 5.39
C ARG A 76 -15.49 -1.97 6.60
N GLU A 77 -16.82 -2.04 6.60
CA GLU A 77 -17.65 -1.71 7.77
C GLU A 77 -17.32 -2.60 8.97
N VAL A 78 -17.22 -3.92 8.78
CA VAL A 78 -16.85 -4.86 9.84
C VAL A 78 -15.46 -4.52 10.40
N LEU A 79 -14.48 -4.23 9.53
CA LEU A 79 -13.12 -3.90 9.95
C LEU A 79 -13.04 -2.57 10.71
N ALA A 80 -13.83 -1.57 10.31
CA ALA A 80 -13.93 -0.30 11.04
C ALA A 80 -14.47 -0.53 12.46
N GLU A 81 -15.54 -1.30 12.59
CA GLU A 81 -16.11 -1.63 13.90
C GLU A 81 -15.15 -2.49 14.76
N MET A 82 -14.34 -3.36 14.14
CA MET A 82 -13.26 -4.08 14.81
C MET A 82 -12.18 -3.11 15.34
N ALA A 83 -11.82 -2.10 14.56
CA ALA A 83 -10.82 -1.09 14.93
C ALA A 83 -11.29 -0.21 16.10
N GLU A 84 -12.60 -0.02 16.25
CA GLU A 84 -13.22 0.57 17.44
C GLU A 84 -13.26 -0.38 18.65
N GLY A 85 -12.68 -1.58 18.55
CA GLY A 85 -12.54 -2.53 19.66
C GLY A 85 -13.81 -3.33 19.97
N ARG A 86 -14.82 -3.33 19.09
CA ARG A 86 -16.11 -3.99 19.35
C ARG A 86 -16.02 -5.52 19.27
N SER A 87 -16.84 -6.21 20.06
CA SER A 87 -17.02 -7.67 19.98
C SER A 87 -17.83 -8.08 18.74
N ASN A 88 -17.79 -9.35 18.35
CA ASN A 88 -18.59 -9.85 17.22
C ASN A 88 -20.10 -9.67 17.45
N SER A 89 -20.57 -9.81 18.68
CA SER A 89 -21.98 -9.57 19.07
C SER A 89 -22.38 -8.10 18.93
N ALA A 90 -21.51 -7.18 19.33
CA ALA A 90 -21.75 -5.74 19.18
C ALA A 90 -21.75 -5.32 17.70
N ILE A 91 -20.81 -5.84 16.90
CA ILE A 91 -20.76 -5.63 15.45
C ILE A 91 -22.03 -6.16 14.79
N ALA A 92 -22.46 -7.37 15.16
CA ALA A 92 -23.67 -8.00 14.65
C ALA A 92 -24.92 -7.13 14.91
N GLY A 93 -25.05 -6.60 16.13
CA GLY A 93 -26.14 -5.70 16.51
C GLY A 93 -26.12 -4.38 15.73
N ARG A 94 -24.96 -3.73 15.58
CA ARG A 94 -24.84 -2.44 14.88
C ARG A 94 -25.05 -2.55 13.37
N LEU A 95 -24.58 -3.65 12.79
CA LEU A 95 -24.69 -3.89 11.36
C LEU A 95 -25.97 -4.64 10.98
N TYR A 96 -26.82 -5.03 11.94
CA TYR A 96 -28.06 -5.79 11.69
C TYR A 96 -27.82 -7.12 10.95
N ILE A 97 -26.80 -7.88 11.35
CA ILE A 97 -26.48 -9.21 10.81
C ILE A 97 -26.23 -10.21 11.94
N THR A 98 -26.10 -11.50 11.62
CA THR A 98 -25.79 -12.53 12.63
C THR A 98 -24.30 -12.52 13.01
N GLU A 99 -23.96 -12.96 14.22
CA GLU A 99 -22.57 -13.17 14.64
C GLU A 99 -21.80 -14.15 13.74
N LYS A 100 -22.52 -15.13 13.18
CA LYS A 100 -21.98 -16.06 12.19
C LYS A 100 -21.58 -15.34 10.90
N ALA A 101 -22.39 -14.38 10.43
CA ALA A 101 -22.06 -13.56 9.28
C ALA A 101 -20.86 -12.64 9.57
N VAL A 102 -20.80 -12.04 10.77
CA VAL A 102 -19.62 -11.25 11.20
C VAL A 102 -18.36 -12.11 11.17
N SER A 103 -18.39 -13.30 11.77
CA SER A 103 -17.26 -14.25 11.76
C SER A 103 -16.83 -14.62 10.34
N LYS A 104 -17.79 -14.79 9.41
CA LYS A 104 -17.51 -15.04 7.99
C LYS A 104 -16.79 -13.86 7.34
N HIS A 105 -17.26 -12.63 7.55
CA HIS A 105 -16.60 -11.43 7.03
C HIS A 105 -15.19 -11.27 7.60
N ILE A 106 -14.99 -11.51 8.90
CA ILE A 106 -13.67 -11.47 9.55
C ILE A 106 -12.72 -12.48 8.93
N ASN A 107 -13.15 -13.72 8.70
CA ASN A 107 -12.32 -14.73 8.05
C ASN A 107 -11.94 -14.32 6.63
N ASN A 108 -12.89 -13.77 5.87
CA ASN A 108 -12.58 -13.26 4.52
C ASN A 108 -11.57 -12.11 4.55
N ILE A 109 -11.68 -11.19 5.52
CA ILE A 109 -10.69 -10.11 5.71
C ILE A 109 -9.31 -10.71 5.96
N PHE A 110 -9.20 -11.70 6.84
CA PHE A 110 -7.92 -12.38 7.10
C PHE A 110 -7.35 -13.04 5.85
N THR A 111 -8.18 -13.70 5.05
CA THR A 111 -7.74 -14.27 3.77
C THR A 111 -7.26 -13.20 2.80
N LYS A 112 -7.97 -12.07 2.68
CA LYS A 112 -7.58 -10.96 1.78
C LYS A 112 -6.33 -10.22 2.23
N PHE A 113 -6.07 -10.21 3.53
CA PHE A 113 -4.87 -9.62 4.11
C PHE A 113 -3.70 -10.61 4.19
N ASP A 114 -3.88 -11.83 3.68
CA ASP A 114 -2.91 -12.91 3.76
C ASP A 114 -2.42 -13.16 5.20
N LEU A 115 -3.38 -13.25 6.13
CA LEU A 115 -3.12 -13.48 7.55
C LEU A 115 -3.41 -14.96 7.92
N PRO A 116 -2.42 -15.86 7.78
CA PRO A 116 -2.57 -17.25 8.16
C PRO A 116 -2.75 -17.41 9.68
N PRO A 117 -3.39 -18.50 10.15
CA PRO A 117 -3.46 -18.80 11.58
C PRO A 117 -2.08 -18.74 12.22
N SER A 118 -1.99 -18.05 13.35
CA SER A 118 -0.77 -17.89 14.14
C SER A 118 -1.09 -18.16 15.61
N THR A 119 -0.17 -18.81 16.31
CA THR A 119 -0.22 -18.99 17.77
C THR A 119 0.33 -17.77 18.51
N ASP A 120 1.20 -17.01 17.87
CA ASP A 120 2.00 -15.97 18.51
C ASP A 120 1.43 -14.57 18.25
N ALA A 121 0.59 -14.42 17.22
CA ALA A 121 -0.01 -13.16 16.84
C ALA A 121 -1.53 -13.25 16.65
N SER A 122 -2.24 -12.25 17.18
CA SER A 122 -3.67 -12.11 16.95
C SER A 122 -3.93 -11.53 15.56
N ARG A 123 -4.48 -12.36 14.65
CA ARG A 123 -4.90 -11.93 13.31
C ARG A 123 -5.86 -10.74 13.33
N ARG A 124 -6.71 -10.66 14.35
CA ARG A 124 -7.61 -9.51 14.54
C ARG A 124 -6.82 -8.22 14.75
N VAL A 125 -5.82 -8.25 15.62
CA VAL A 125 -4.97 -7.09 15.91
C VAL A 125 -4.16 -6.71 14.67
N LEU A 126 -3.56 -7.68 13.98
CA LEU A 126 -2.83 -7.44 12.73
C LEU A 126 -3.71 -6.79 11.65
N ALA A 127 -4.94 -7.27 11.48
CA ALA A 127 -5.89 -6.67 10.55
C ALA A 127 -6.27 -5.23 10.92
N VAL A 128 -6.45 -4.94 12.22
CA VAL A 128 -6.74 -3.58 12.70
C VAL A 128 -5.53 -2.66 12.50
N LEU A 129 -4.31 -3.12 12.79
CA LEU A 129 -3.09 -2.34 12.54
C LEU A 129 -2.93 -2.01 11.05
N ALA A 130 -3.18 -2.98 10.16
CA ALA A 130 -3.18 -2.74 8.73
C ALA A 130 -4.24 -1.71 8.30
N TYR A 131 -5.43 -1.74 8.92
CA TYR A 131 -6.48 -0.74 8.68
C TYR A 131 -6.06 0.67 9.11
N LEU A 132 -5.52 0.82 10.32
CA LEU A 132 -5.11 2.12 10.86
C LEU A 132 -3.91 2.72 10.11
N ASN A 133 -2.94 1.89 9.70
CA ASN A 133 -1.79 2.34 8.92
C ASN A 133 -2.17 2.76 7.49
N GLY A 134 -3.28 2.24 6.95
CA GLY A 134 -3.79 2.66 5.63
C GLY A 134 -4.73 3.86 5.67
N GLN A 135 -4.96 4.48 6.84
CA GLN A 135 -5.73 5.74 6.97
C GLN A 135 -4.86 6.98 7.22
N ASN A 136 -3.55 6.79 7.44
CA ASN A 136 -2.56 7.86 7.62
C ASN A 136 -1.71 8.05 6.37
#